data_AF-A0A1N7CKP0-F1
#
_entry.id   AF-A0A1N7CKP0-F1
#
_cell.length_a   1.000
_cell.length_b   1.000
_cell.length_c   1.000
_cell.angle_alpha   90.00
_cell.angle_beta   90.00
_cell.angle_gamma   90.00
#
_symmetry.space_group_name_H-M   'P 1'
#
loop_
_entity.id
_entity.type
_entity.pdbx_description
1 polymer ?
#
loop_
_entity_poly.entity_id
_entity_poly.type
_entity_poly.pdbx_seq_one_letter_code
_entity_poly.pdbx_strand_id
1 'polypeptide(L)'
;MSHVFYSQRIGVNPNLNGLELQDVVELFVRVFNQFMSEGYFDEAFGFNCVDAGPITGNIKDVELDILLSVRKKYLWPIELYCKSYSEDDLLDIIEYLYQKVSKPIDGVMHSWGECGMHWEKFSKEDGQIEFKEKINTVLGHYRVKFELTDSGEVLHIPEKGFEAIFSAEIPSQDKNIINRINAATTSFRRHGASIDNRRQAVRDLADVLEYLRPQLQEHLTTKDEKDIFNIANNFGIRHHNDRQKTDYDAAIWLSWMFYFYLSTIHMVLRKKSHTD
;
A
#
# COMPACT_ATOMS: atom_id res chain seq x y z
N MET A 1 -22.83 2.55 -1.45
CA MET A 1 -22.43 3.38 -2.60
C MET A 1 -22.33 4.83 -2.12
N SER A 2 -21.18 5.47 -2.32
CA SER A 2 -21.03 6.90 -2.03
C SER A 2 -21.93 7.73 -2.95
N HIS A 3 -22.46 8.83 -2.43
CA HIS A 3 -23.28 9.75 -3.22
C HIS A 3 -22.44 10.36 -4.34
N VAL A 4 -22.86 10.19 -5.60
CA VAL A 4 -22.21 10.83 -6.76
C VAL A 4 -22.84 12.20 -7.00
N PHE A 5 -22.06 13.28 -6.96
CA PHE A 5 -22.57 14.65 -7.08
C PHE A 5 -22.95 15.01 -8.52
N TYR A 6 -23.80 16.02 -8.70
CA TYR A 6 -24.44 16.36 -10.00
C TYR A 6 -23.45 16.44 -11.18
N SER A 7 -22.38 17.24 -11.07
CA SER A 7 -21.40 17.40 -12.16
C SER A 7 -20.63 16.13 -12.50
N GLN A 8 -20.42 15.25 -11.51
CA GLN A 8 -19.82 13.93 -11.73
C GLN A 8 -20.80 13.01 -12.46
N ARG A 9 -22.09 13.03 -12.08
CA ARG A 9 -23.13 12.20 -12.71
C ARG A 9 -23.33 12.53 -14.19
N ILE A 10 -23.27 13.82 -14.55
CA ILE A 10 -23.47 14.26 -15.93
C ILE A 10 -22.15 14.38 -16.73
N GLY A 11 -21.01 14.00 -16.13
CA GLY A 11 -19.73 13.97 -16.83
C GLY A 11 -19.10 15.33 -17.15
N VAL A 12 -19.48 16.41 -16.44
CA VAL A 12 -18.93 17.76 -16.65
C VAL A 12 -17.97 18.20 -15.55
N ASN A 13 -17.71 17.34 -14.56
CA ASN A 13 -16.74 17.62 -13.51
C ASN A 13 -15.32 17.67 -14.12
N PRO A 14 -14.48 18.66 -13.80
CA PRO A 14 -13.12 18.73 -14.34
C PRO A 14 -12.23 17.56 -13.89
N ASN A 15 -12.55 16.94 -12.74
CA ASN A 15 -11.73 15.93 -12.06
C ASN A 15 -12.45 14.57 -11.98
N LEU A 16 -13.12 14.15 -13.06
CA LEU A 16 -13.83 12.86 -13.11
C LEU A 16 -12.93 11.65 -12.80
N ASN A 17 -11.67 11.72 -13.22
CA ASN A 17 -10.69 10.66 -13.00
C ASN A 17 -9.98 10.77 -11.65
N GLY A 18 -10.24 11.83 -10.87
CA GLY A 18 -9.51 12.18 -9.65
C GLY A 18 -8.74 13.49 -9.78
N LEU A 19 -8.12 13.90 -8.69
CA LEU A 19 -7.31 15.11 -8.58
C LEU A 19 -5.89 14.88 -9.10
N GLU A 20 -5.22 15.96 -9.49
CA GLU A 20 -3.79 15.95 -9.86
C GLU A 20 -2.91 15.93 -8.59
N LEU A 21 -1.62 15.59 -8.77
CA LEU A 21 -0.70 15.35 -7.66
C LEU A 21 -0.64 16.54 -6.68
N GLN A 22 -0.53 17.76 -7.20
CA GLN A 22 -0.39 18.96 -6.37
C GLN A 22 -1.62 19.21 -5.49
N ASP A 23 -2.83 18.98 -6.00
CA ASP A 23 -4.06 19.11 -5.21
C ASP A 23 -4.11 18.06 -4.08
N VAL A 24 -3.62 16.84 -4.35
CA VAL A 24 -3.56 15.75 -3.36
C VAL A 24 -2.51 16.01 -2.31
N VAL A 25 -1.34 16.55 -2.69
CA VAL A 25 -0.32 17.00 -1.74
C VAL A 25 -0.90 18.08 -0.81
N GLU A 26 -1.69 19.01 -1.32
CA GLU A 26 -2.34 20.02 -0.49
C GLU A 26 -3.35 19.40 0.49
N LEU A 27 -4.15 18.43 0.05
CA LEU A 27 -5.05 17.68 0.93
C LEU A 27 -4.27 16.91 2.00
N PHE A 28 -3.17 16.26 1.62
CA PHE A 28 -2.28 15.55 2.54
C PHE A 28 -1.71 16.48 3.60
N VAL A 29 -1.19 17.65 3.23
CA VAL A 29 -0.62 18.62 4.18
C VAL A 29 -1.68 19.08 5.19
N ARG A 30 -2.93 19.29 4.76
CA ARG A 30 -4.03 19.65 5.69
C ARG A 30 -4.32 18.54 6.69
N VAL A 31 -4.33 17.29 6.24
CA VAL A 31 -4.49 16.12 7.13
C VAL A 31 -3.29 15.99 8.06
N PHE A 32 -2.07 16.07 7.56
CA PHE A 32 -0.85 16.04 8.36
C PHE A 32 -0.86 17.10 9.47
N ASN A 33 -1.23 18.34 9.13
CA ASN A 33 -1.32 19.43 10.11
C ASN A 33 -2.38 19.17 11.18
N GLN A 34 -3.48 18.49 10.84
CA GLN A 34 -4.47 18.06 11.83
C GLN A 34 -3.85 17.08 12.82
N PHE A 35 -3.17 16.02 12.34
CA PHE A 35 -2.47 15.05 13.19
C PHE A 35 -1.41 15.73 14.06
N MET A 36 -0.62 16.66 13.51
CA MET A 36 0.35 17.46 14.28
C MET A 36 -0.35 18.26 15.39
N SER A 37 -1.44 18.97 15.08
CA SER A 37 -2.16 19.79 16.07
C SER A 37 -2.84 18.96 17.17
N GLU A 38 -3.21 17.72 16.86
CA GLU A 38 -3.83 16.79 17.79
C GLU A 38 -2.77 16.00 18.60
N GLY A 39 -1.48 16.16 18.31
CA GLY A 39 -0.37 15.58 19.05
C GLY A 39 0.04 14.17 18.63
N TYR A 40 -0.42 13.69 17.47
CA TYR A 40 -0.16 12.32 16.98
C TYR A 40 1.30 12.04 16.61
N PHE A 41 2.13 13.09 16.56
CA PHE A 41 3.55 12.98 16.30
C PHE A 41 4.41 13.50 17.45
N ASP A 42 3.81 13.90 18.58
CA ASP A 42 4.55 14.50 19.70
C ASP A 42 5.52 13.50 20.34
N GLU A 43 5.14 12.22 20.40
CA GLU A 43 6.05 11.16 20.87
C GLU A 43 7.31 11.05 19.99
N ALA A 44 7.15 11.21 18.67
CA ALA A 44 8.23 11.06 17.72
C ALA A 44 9.05 12.35 17.56
N PHE A 45 8.40 13.48 17.26
CA PHE A 45 9.04 14.72 16.86
C PHE A 45 9.15 15.74 18.01
N GLY A 46 8.41 15.52 19.09
CA GLY A 46 8.31 16.47 20.19
C GLY A 46 7.36 17.62 19.87
N PHE A 47 7.27 18.57 20.81
CA PHE A 47 6.38 19.72 20.74
C PHE A 47 7.03 20.94 21.40
N ASN A 48 6.48 22.13 21.17
CA ASN A 48 6.99 23.36 21.79
C ASN A 48 6.12 23.74 23.00
N CYS A 49 6.76 23.97 24.14
CA CYS A 49 6.12 24.49 25.35
C CYS A 49 6.54 25.93 25.60
N VAL A 50 5.61 26.80 26.00
CA VAL A 50 5.90 28.22 26.30
C VAL A 50 6.87 28.41 27.48
N ASP A 51 6.88 27.49 28.43
CA ASP A 51 7.73 27.58 29.63
C ASP A 51 9.06 26.85 29.46
N ALA A 52 9.03 25.65 28.86
CA ALA A 52 10.19 24.77 28.74
C ALA A 52 10.92 24.89 27.39
N GLY A 53 10.35 25.62 26.43
CA GLY A 53 10.83 25.66 25.05
C GLY A 53 10.56 24.34 24.30
N PRO A 54 11.39 23.98 23.31
CA PRO A 54 11.21 22.75 22.55
C PRO A 54 11.43 21.52 23.43
N ILE A 55 10.37 20.73 23.63
CA ILE A 55 10.43 19.40 24.22
C ILE A 55 10.77 18.42 23.10
N THR A 56 11.89 17.70 23.27
CA THR A 56 12.36 16.76 22.26
C THR A 56 11.59 15.45 22.34
N GLY A 57 11.06 14.98 21.20
CA GLY A 57 10.52 13.64 21.07
C GLY A 57 11.62 12.58 20.97
N ASN A 58 11.23 11.37 20.57
CA ASN A 58 12.17 10.27 20.34
C ASN A 58 13.20 10.56 19.23
N ILE A 59 12.87 11.45 18.29
CA ILE A 59 13.69 11.88 17.17
C ILE A 59 14.12 13.33 17.38
N LYS A 60 15.43 13.53 17.53
CA LYS A 60 16.00 14.87 17.77
C LYS A 60 16.12 15.70 16.50
N ASP A 61 16.42 15.05 15.39
CA ASP A 61 16.65 15.66 14.09
C ASP A 61 15.84 14.87 13.05
N VAL A 62 14.65 15.40 12.74
CA VAL A 62 13.69 14.76 11.84
C VAL A 62 14.22 14.74 10.41
N GLU A 63 14.91 15.80 9.98
CA GLU A 63 15.48 15.88 8.63
C GLU A 63 16.58 14.82 8.45
N LEU A 64 17.44 14.63 9.47
CA LEU A 64 18.44 13.56 9.46
C LEU A 64 17.82 12.17 9.49
N ASP A 65 16.79 11.92 10.31
CA ASP A 65 16.11 10.62 10.39
C ASP A 65 15.46 10.24 9.05
N ILE A 66 14.82 11.21 8.37
CA ILE A 66 14.29 11.03 7.02
C ILE A 66 15.42 10.76 6.02
N LEU A 67 16.52 11.51 6.07
CA LEU A 67 17.66 11.27 5.17
C LEU A 67 18.25 9.87 5.35
N LEU A 68 18.33 9.36 6.58
CA LEU A 68 18.84 8.01 6.84
C LEU A 68 17.86 6.91 6.43
N SER A 69 16.55 7.15 6.61
CA SER A 69 15.49 6.16 6.36
C SER A 69 15.10 6.12 4.87
N VAL A 70 14.75 7.28 4.31
CA VAL A 70 14.21 7.45 2.95
C VAL A 70 15.32 7.72 1.93
N ARG A 71 16.49 8.18 2.36
CA ARG A 71 17.65 8.52 1.49
C ARG A 71 17.37 9.65 0.51
N LYS A 72 16.47 10.57 0.89
CA LYS A 72 16.10 11.76 0.12
C LYS A 72 16.26 13.01 0.99
N LYS A 73 16.58 14.13 0.35
CA LYS A 73 16.64 15.47 0.96
C LYS A 73 15.40 16.26 0.56
N TYR A 74 15.14 17.37 1.26
CA TYR A 74 14.05 18.29 0.93
C TYR A 74 12.65 17.66 1.08
N LEU A 75 12.49 16.79 2.09
CA LEU A 75 11.20 16.20 2.49
C LEU A 75 10.70 16.74 3.85
N TRP A 76 11.50 17.54 4.54
CA TRP A 76 11.17 18.09 5.84
C TRP A 76 11.84 19.45 6.04
N PRO A 77 11.15 20.48 6.58
CA PRO A 77 9.75 20.49 7.02
C PRO A 77 8.77 20.34 5.84
N ILE A 78 7.68 19.59 6.04
CA ILE A 78 6.74 19.25 4.96
C ILE A 78 6.14 20.51 4.34
N GLU A 79 5.77 21.50 5.15
CA GLU A 79 5.14 22.75 4.72
C GLU A 79 6.04 23.59 3.82
N LEU A 80 7.37 23.44 3.96
CA LEU A 80 8.35 24.15 3.16
C LEU A 80 8.55 23.50 1.79
N TYR A 81 8.59 22.16 1.74
CA TYR A 81 8.99 21.42 0.55
C TYR A 81 7.85 20.73 -0.20
N CYS A 82 6.65 20.62 0.37
CA CYS A 82 5.53 19.87 -0.22
C CYS A 82 5.21 20.28 -1.66
N LYS A 83 5.31 21.57 -2.00
CA LYS A 83 5.06 22.07 -3.37
C LYS A 83 5.99 21.49 -4.43
N SER A 84 7.17 21.00 -4.03
CA SER A 84 8.14 20.36 -4.92
C SER A 84 8.09 18.84 -4.91
N TYR A 85 7.16 18.23 -4.17
CA TYR A 85 7.10 16.77 -4.08
C TYR A 85 6.77 16.15 -5.43
N SER A 86 7.57 15.15 -5.80
CA SER A 86 7.17 14.14 -6.77
C SER A 86 6.15 13.18 -6.15
N GLU A 87 5.57 12.30 -6.97
CA GLU A 87 4.69 11.24 -6.48
C GLU A 87 5.44 10.35 -5.47
N ASP A 88 6.66 9.92 -5.81
CA ASP A 88 7.51 9.12 -4.91
C ASP A 88 7.77 9.83 -3.57
N ASP A 89 7.98 11.14 -3.58
CA ASP A 89 8.24 11.90 -2.34
C ASP A 89 7.01 11.94 -1.42
N LEU A 90 5.82 12.09 -2.01
CA LEU A 90 4.56 12.01 -1.27
C LEU A 90 4.34 10.60 -0.70
N LEU A 91 4.57 9.56 -1.50
CA LEU A 91 4.37 8.19 -1.05
C LEU A 91 5.36 7.81 0.06
N ASP A 92 6.64 8.15 -0.10
CA ASP A 92 7.68 7.90 0.90
C ASP A 92 7.41 8.63 2.21
N ILE A 93 6.97 9.90 2.17
CA ILE A 93 6.68 10.64 3.42
C ILE A 93 5.45 10.07 4.13
N ILE A 94 4.45 9.57 3.39
CA ILE A 94 3.29 8.88 3.97
C ILE A 94 3.74 7.60 4.72
N GLU A 95 4.56 6.76 4.08
CA GLU A 95 5.08 5.53 4.72
C GLU A 95 5.94 5.89 5.93
N TYR A 96 6.82 6.90 5.81
CA TYR A 96 7.65 7.37 6.91
C TYR A 96 6.80 7.80 8.11
N LEU A 97 5.79 8.65 7.90
CA LEU A 97 4.91 9.13 8.96
C LEU A 97 4.10 8.00 9.60
N TYR A 98 3.62 7.02 8.82
CA TYR A 98 2.94 5.84 9.36
C TYR A 98 3.82 5.05 10.36
N GLN A 99 5.14 5.04 10.17
CA GLN A 99 6.05 4.39 11.12
C GLN A 99 6.23 5.19 12.42
N LYS A 100 5.96 6.50 12.41
CA LYS A 100 6.20 7.43 13.53
C LYS A 100 4.92 7.87 14.26
N VAL A 101 3.75 7.70 13.65
CA VAL A 101 2.48 8.12 14.22
C VAL A 101 2.11 7.29 15.46
N SER A 102 1.63 7.97 16.50
CA SER A 102 1.05 7.33 17.68
C SER A 102 -0.05 8.21 18.27
N LYS A 103 -1.19 7.61 18.59
CA LYS A 103 -2.34 8.35 19.10
C LYS A 103 -2.09 8.79 20.54
N PRO A 104 -2.22 10.08 20.89
CA PRO A 104 -2.16 10.50 22.27
C PRO A 104 -3.38 9.97 23.04
N ILE A 105 -3.13 9.37 24.21
CA ILE A 105 -4.15 8.76 25.07
C ILE A 105 -4.36 9.61 26.33
N ASP A 106 -3.28 10.08 26.92
CA ASP A 106 -3.29 10.71 28.24
C ASP A 106 -2.17 11.74 28.33
N GLY A 107 -2.43 12.80 29.08
CA GLY A 107 -1.57 13.96 29.18
C GLY A 107 -2.12 15.03 30.10
N VAL A 108 -1.38 16.13 30.24
CA VAL A 108 -1.73 17.25 31.11
C VAL A 108 -2.06 18.46 30.26
N MET A 109 -3.23 19.05 30.47
CA MET A 109 -3.58 20.33 29.85
C MET A 109 -2.77 21.45 30.49
N HIS A 110 -1.92 22.10 29.70
CA HIS A 110 -1.20 23.29 30.08
C HIS A 110 -1.91 24.53 29.53
N SER A 111 -2.81 25.11 30.33
CA SER A 111 -3.68 26.23 29.91
C SER A 111 -2.98 27.59 29.90
N TRP A 112 -1.78 27.71 30.46
CA TRP A 112 -1.03 28.96 30.46
C TRP A 112 -0.48 29.27 29.06
N GLY A 113 -0.63 30.52 28.63
CA GLY A 113 -0.11 30.99 27.34
C GLY A 113 -0.67 30.29 26.10
N GLU A 114 -1.86 29.66 26.19
CA GLU A 114 -2.45 28.85 25.12
C GLU A 114 -1.54 27.71 24.65
N CYS A 115 -0.71 27.17 25.55
CA CYS A 115 0.27 26.12 25.25
C CYS A 115 -0.38 24.80 24.80
N GLY A 116 -1.50 24.42 25.41
CA GLY A 116 -2.31 23.27 25.00
C GLY A 116 -1.98 21.98 25.75
N MET A 117 -2.26 20.83 25.13
CA MET A 117 -2.06 19.52 25.75
C MET A 117 -0.59 19.10 25.72
N HIS A 118 -0.07 18.64 26.85
CA HIS A 118 1.20 17.94 26.95
C HIS A 118 0.93 16.44 27.08
N TRP A 119 1.09 15.70 25.99
CA TRP A 119 0.83 14.26 25.96
C TRP A 119 1.97 13.45 26.57
N GLU A 120 1.62 12.42 27.35
CA GLU A 120 2.59 11.57 28.06
C GLU A 120 2.43 10.09 27.72
N LYS A 121 1.23 9.65 27.30
CA LYS A 121 0.97 8.26 26.89
C LYS A 121 0.41 8.22 25.49
N PHE A 122 0.89 7.25 24.72
CA PHE A 122 0.56 7.09 23.30
C PHE A 122 0.20 5.64 22.96
N SER A 123 -0.67 5.46 21.96
CA SER A 123 -1.03 4.18 21.35
C SER A 123 -0.58 4.17 19.90
N LYS A 124 0.46 3.40 19.59
CA LYS A 124 0.95 3.26 18.21
C LYS A 124 -0.07 2.60 17.29
N GLU A 125 -0.72 1.54 17.77
CA GLU A 125 -1.71 0.78 17.00
C GLU A 125 -2.91 1.66 16.61
N ASP A 126 -3.52 2.37 17.58
CA ASP A 126 -4.65 3.25 17.30
C ASP A 126 -4.24 4.42 16.39
N GLY A 127 -3.03 4.95 16.57
CA GLY A 127 -2.48 6.01 15.72
C GLY A 127 -2.34 5.57 14.27
N GLN A 128 -1.83 4.36 14.04
CA GLN A 128 -1.67 3.78 12.71
C GLN A 128 -3.03 3.50 12.03
N ILE A 129 -4.02 2.99 12.78
CA ILE A 129 -5.37 2.76 12.27
C ILE A 129 -5.98 4.08 11.78
N GLU A 130 -6.01 5.12 12.63
CA GLU A 130 -6.62 6.40 12.28
C GLU A 130 -5.86 7.12 11.16
N PHE A 131 -4.53 7.09 11.19
CA PHE A 131 -3.70 7.67 10.13
C PHE A 131 -3.98 7.00 8.79
N LYS A 132 -4.00 5.66 8.74
CA LYS A 132 -4.31 4.90 7.52
C LYS A 132 -5.69 5.25 6.97
N GLU A 133 -6.72 5.32 7.80
CA GLU A 133 -8.08 5.68 7.37
C GLU A 133 -8.13 7.08 6.74
N LYS A 134 -7.48 8.08 7.36
CA LYS A 134 -7.44 9.45 6.87
C LYS A 134 -6.61 9.57 5.60
N ILE A 135 -5.44 8.95 5.56
CA ILE A 135 -4.57 8.95 4.37
C ILE A 135 -5.22 8.22 3.20
N ASN A 136 -5.89 7.08 3.41
CA ASN A 136 -6.61 6.39 2.34
C ASN A 136 -7.78 7.21 1.78
N THR A 137 -8.38 8.07 2.60
CA THR A 137 -9.35 9.06 2.10
C THR A 137 -8.68 10.06 1.15
N VAL A 138 -7.49 10.58 1.50
CA VAL A 138 -6.70 11.49 0.65
C VAL A 138 -6.28 10.81 -0.65
N LEU A 139 -5.66 9.62 -0.56
CA LEU A 139 -5.20 8.84 -1.72
C LEU A 139 -6.37 8.44 -2.63
N GLY A 140 -7.55 8.19 -2.07
CA GLY A 140 -8.77 7.90 -2.84
C GLY A 140 -9.20 9.02 -3.79
N HIS A 141 -8.85 10.28 -3.47
CA HIS A 141 -9.09 11.43 -4.35
C HIS A 141 -8.08 11.56 -5.48
N TYR A 142 -6.90 10.93 -5.37
CA TYR A 142 -5.88 11.02 -6.40
C TYR A 142 -6.28 10.30 -7.69
N ARG A 143 -5.87 10.84 -8.84
CA ARG A 143 -6.14 10.19 -10.14
C ARG A 143 -5.49 8.82 -10.27
N VAL A 144 -4.32 8.65 -9.66
CA VAL A 144 -3.67 7.34 -9.51
C VAL A 144 -4.15 6.74 -8.21
N LYS A 145 -4.73 5.55 -8.27
CA LYS A 145 -5.34 4.92 -7.10
C LYS A 145 -4.30 4.17 -6.29
N PHE A 146 -4.04 4.66 -5.08
CA PHE A 146 -3.18 4.03 -4.09
C PHE A 146 -3.95 3.76 -2.79
N GLU A 147 -3.46 2.80 -2.01
CA GLU A 147 -3.85 2.58 -0.63
C GLU A 147 -2.61 2.35 0.24
N LEU A 148 -2.64 2.87 1.46
CA LEU A 148 -1.76 2.51 2.56
C LEU A 148 -2.30 1.25 3.24
N THR A 149 -1.47 0.21 3.29
CA THR A 149 -1.79 -1.09 3.90
C THR A 149 -1.62 -1.08 5.42
N ASP A 150 -2.04 -2.16 6.08
CA ASP A 150 -1.76 -2.40 7.51
C ASP A 150 -0.26 -2.54 7.82
N SER A 151 0.55 -2.95 6.84
CA SER A 151 2.01 -2.97 6.97
C SER A 151 2.66 -1.59 6.86
N GLY A 152 1.89 -0.57 6.45
CA GLY A 152 2.42 0.78 6.22
C GLY A 152 3.08 0.96 4.87
N GLU A 153 2.75 0.12 3.89
CA GLU A 153 3.24 0.22 2.52
C GLU A 153 2.17 0.87 1.63
N VAL A 154 2.55 1.76 0.73
CA VAL A 154 1.65 2.34 -0.25
C VAL A 154 1.67 1.52 -1.54
N LEU A 155 0.52 0.93 -1.88
CA LEU A 155 0.35 0.04 -3.02
C LEU A 155 -0.72 0.55 -3.98
N HIS A 156 -0.61 0.22 -5.27
CA HIS A 156 -1.69 0.51 -6.23
C HIS A 156 -2.96 -0.24 -5.86
N ILE A 157 -4.11 0.45 -5.87
CA ILE A 157 -5.42 -0.20 -5.75
C ILE A 157 -5.63 -1.09 -6.98
N PRO A 158 -6.13 -2.32 -6.79
CA PRO A 158 -6.45 -3.19 -7.90
C PRO A 158 -7.54 -2.65 -8.82
N GLU A 159 -7.59 -3.21 -10.03
CA GLU A 159 -8.62 -2.86 -11.01
C GLU A 159 -10.02 -3.20 -10.46
N LYS A 160 -10.99 -2.35 -10.80
CA LYS A 160 -12.36 -2.47 -10.29
C LYS A 160 -12.94 -3.85 -10.61
N GLY A 161 -13.44 -4.54 -9.59
CA GLY A 161 -13.96 -5.90 -9.67
C GLY A 161 -12.97 -6.98 -9.18
N PHE A 162 -11.70 -6.64 -8.99
CA PHE A 162 -10.68 -7.56 -8.48
C PHE A 162 -10.30 -7.28 -7.02
N GLU A 163 -10.85 -6.28 -6.36
CA GLU A 163 -10.46 -5.85 -5.00
C GLU A 163 -10.52 -7.00 -3.99
N ALA A 164 -11.61 -7.78 -4.04
CA ALA A 164 -11.88 -8.84 -3.08
C ALA A 164 -10.84 -9.97 -3.07
N ILE A 165 -10.09 -10.17 -4.17
CA ILE A 165 -9.07 -11.23 -4.21
C ILE A 165 -7.84 -10.90 -3.38
N PHE A 166 -7.51 -9.62 -3.23
CA PHE A 166 -6.34 -9.18 -2.46
C PHE A 166 -6.60 -9.13 -0.97
N SER A 167 -7.85 -8.83 -0.58
CA SER A 167 -8.27 -8.83 0.82
C SER A 167 -8.70 -10.22 1.31
N ALA A 168 -8.77 -11.21 0.42
CA ALA A 168 -9.18 -12.56 0.79
C ALA A 168 -8.11 -13.23 1.65
N GLU A 169 -8.52 -13.82 2.78
CA GLU A 169 -7.65 -14.67 3.58
C GLU A 169 -7.13 -15.84 2.73
N ILE A 170 -5.82 -16.10 2.83
CA ILE A 170 -5.16 -17.24 2.19
C ILE A 170 -5.46 -18.47 3.05
N PRO A 171 -6.28 -19.44 2.60
CA PRO A 171 -6.72 -20.56 3.42
C PRO A 171 -5.66 -21.66 3.45
N SER A 172 -4.53 -21.35 4.09
CA SER A 172 -3.39 -22.25 4.26
C SER A 172 -2.73 -21.98 5.60
N GLN A 173 -2.26 -23.04 6.26
CA GLN A 173 -1.38 -22.94 7.43
C GLN A 173 0.11 -22.99 7.05
N ASP A 174 0.41 -23.26 5.78
CA ASP A 174 1.79 -23.32 5.28
C ASP A 174 2.33 -21.90 5.08
N LYS A 175 3.21 -21.48 6.01
CA LYS A 175 3.88 -20.17 5.97
C LYS A 175 4.68 -19.93 4.69
N ASN A 176 5.21 -20.98 4.05
CA ASN A 176 5.94 -20.82 2.79
C ASN A 176 5.00 -20.34 1.68
N ILE A 177 3.82 -20.95 1.57
CA ILE A 177 2.78 -20.55 0.61
C ILE A 177 2.32 -19.12 0.89
N ILE A 178 1.93 -18.83 2.14
CA ILE A 178 1.40 -17.52 2.53
C ILE A 178 2.43 -16.42 2.24
N ASN A 179 3.68 -16.61 2.68
CA ASN A 179 4.72 -15.61 2.50
C ASN A 179 5.04 -15.36 1.02
N ARG A 180 5.06 -16.41 0.18
CA ARG A 180 5.29 -16.27 -1.26
C ARG A 180 4.16 -15.53 -1.96
N ILE A 181 2.89 -15.84 -1.63
CA ILE A 181 1.74 -15.14 -2.21
C ILE A 181 1.74 -13.67 -1.80
N ASN A 182 1.98 -13.37 -0.52
CA ASN A 182 2.06 -12.00 -0.02
C ASN A 182 3.20 -11.22 -0.69
N ALA A 183 4.41 -11.80 -0.77
CA ALA A 183 5.54 -11.17 -1.43
C ALA A 183 5.28 -10.90 -2.92
N ALA A 184 4.70 -11.86 -3.64
CA ALA A 184 4.31 -11.68 -5.04
C ALA A 184 3.26 -10.57 -5.19
N THR A 185 2.29 -10.52 -4.29
CA THR A 185 1.22 -9.50 -4.29
C THR A 185 1.77 -8.11 -4.04
N THR A 186 2.59 -7.93 -3.00
CA THR A 186 3.25 -6.65 -2.72
C THR A 186 4.14 -6.22 -3.89
N SER A 187 4.97 -7.12 -4.41
CA SER A 187 5.87 -6.85 -5.55
C SER A 187 5.11 -6.41 -6.80
N PHE A 188 3.98 -7.06 -7.10
CA PHE A 188 3.16 -6.73 -8.26
C PHE A 188 2.49 -5.36 -8.16
N ARG A 189 2.01 -5.01 -6.95
CA ARG A 189 1.23 -3.80 -6.69
C ARG A 189 2.07 -2.58 -6.32
N ARG A 190 3.35 -2.77 -6.02
CA ARG A 190 4.26 -1.69 -5.61
C ARG A 190 4.32 -0.60 -6.67
N HIS A 191 4.32 0.66 -6.22
CA HIS A 191 4.56 1.79 -7.11
C HIS A 191 5.91 1.64 -7.85
N GLY A 192 5.95 2.01 -9.13
CA GLY A 192 7.15 1.88 -9.97
C GLY A 192 7.58 0.44 -10.27
N ALA A 193 6.76 -0.58 -9.99
CA ALA A 193 7.08 -1.96 -10.33
C ALA A 193 7.33 -2.12 -11.84
N SER A 194 8.56 -2.47 -12.22
CA SER A 194 8.94 -2.71 -13.61
C SER A 194 8.19 -3.91 -14.18
N ILE A 195 8.17 -4.04 -15.51
CA ILE A 195 7.66 -5.23 -16.20
C ILE A 195 8.35 -6.50 -15.70
N ASP A 196 9.64 -6.43 -15.39
CA ASP A 196 10.40 -7.57 -14.86
C ASP A 196 9.97 -7.92 -13.43
N ASN A 197 9.75 -6.93 -12.55
CA ASN A 197 9.22 -7.17 -11.21
C ASN A 197 7.83 -7.80 -11.27
N ARG A 198 6.95 -7.30 -12.13
CA ARG A 198 5.61 -7.88 -12.35
C ARG A 198 5.70 -9.30 -12.90
N ARG A 199 6.61 -9.57 -13.83
CA ARG A 199 6.84 -10.93 -14.36
C ARG A 199 7.33 -11.87 -13.28
N GLN A 200 8.24 -11.41 -12.42
CA GLN A 200 8.73 -12.20 -11.30
C GLN A 200 7.60 -12.52 -10.31
N ALA A 201 6.72 -11.57 -10.00
CA ALA A 201 5.55 -11.84 -9.16
C ALA A 201 4.62 -12.91 -9.76
N VAL A 202 4.32 -12.83 -11.08
CA VAL A 202 3.53 -13.86 -11.77
C VAL A 202 4.22 -15.23 -11.72
N ARG A 203 5.54 -15.25 -11.89
CA ARG A 203 6.35 -16.46 -11.77
C ARG A 203 6.29 -17.07 -10.38
N ASP A 204 6.40 -16.25 -9.34
CA ASP A 204 6.34 -16.70 -7.95
C ASP A 204 4.99 -17.35 -7.65
N LEU A 205 3.88 -16.81 -8.17
CA LEU A 205 2.56 -17.43 -8.09
C LEU A 205 2.50 -18.76 -8.86
N ALA A 206 3.06 -18.82 -10.07
CA ALA A 206 3.12 -20.08 -10.82
C ALA A 206 3.92 -21.16 -10.06
N ASP A 207 5.01 -20.77 -9.38
CA ASP A 207 5.82 -21.67 -8.55
C ASP A 207 5.06 -22.16 -7.30
N VAL A 208 4.26 -21.29 -6.67
CA VAL A 208 3.32 -21.72 -5.61
C VAL A 208 2.33 -22.73 -6.16
N LEU A 209 1.76 -22.50 -7.35
CA LEU A 209 0.81 -23.44 -7.94
C LEU A 209 1.47 -24.77 -8.34
N GLU A 210 2.73 -24.77 -8.75
CA GLU A 210 3.52 -25.99 -9.01
C GLU A 210 3.72 -26.79 -7.72
N TYR A 211 4.00 -26.12 -6.60
CA TYR A 211 4.08 -26.78 -5.30
C TYR A 211 2.74 -27.40 -4.88
N LEU A 212 1.63 -26.72 -5.21
CA LEU A 212 0.26 -27.20 -4.97
C LEU A 212 -0.24 -28.23 -6.00
N ARG A 213 0.58 -28.60 -6.98
CA ARG A 213 0.20 -29.48 -8.09
C ARG A 213 -0.39 -30.83 -7.68
N PRO A 214 0.09 -31.54 -6.64
CA PRO A 214 -0.55 -32.78 -6.19
C PRO A 214 -2.02 -32.59 -5.81
N GLN A 215 -2.36 -31.46 -5.17
CA GLN A 215 -3.74 -31.13 -4.77
C GLN A 215 -4.57 -30.67 -5.99
N LEU A 216 -3.94 -30.01 -6.95
CA LEU A 216 -4.58 -29.61 -8.20
C LEU A 216 -5.10 -30.83 -8.98
N GLN A 217 -4.33 -31.93 -8.97
CA GLN A 217 -4.66 -33.19 -9.65
C GLN A 217 -5.89 -33.91 -9.06
N GLU A 218 -6.21 -33.66 -7.79
CA GLU A 218 -7.43 -34.20 -7.15
C GLU A 218 -8.70 -33.48 -7.61
N HIS A 219 -8.56 -32.31 -8.24
CA HIS A 219 -9.68 -31.38 -8.48
C HIS A 219 -9.84 -30.92 -9.92
N LEU A 220 -8.82 -31.06 -10.75
CA LEU A 220 -8.82 -30.72 -12.17
C LEU A 220 -8.50 -31.94 -13.03
N THR A 221 -8.91 -31.90 -14.30
CA THR A 221 -8.47 -32.93 -15.24
C THR A 221 -7.00 -32.74 -15.56
N THR A 222 -6.32 -33.84 -15.94
CA THR A 222 -4.93 -33.79 -16.42
C THR A 222 -4.73 -32.82 -17.59
N LYS A 223 -5.77 -32.61 -18.40
CA LYS A 223 -5.72 -31.66 -19.52
C LYS A 223 -5.72 -30.22 -19.02
N ASP A 224 -6.63 -29.88 -18.10
CA ASP A 224 -6.72 -28.52 -17.54
C ASP A 224 -5.43 -28.15 -16.81
N GLU A 225 -4.90 -29.07 -16.00
CA GLU A 225 -3.61 -28.92 -15.32
C GLU A 225 -2.49 -28.62 -16.32
N LYS A 226 -2.41 -29.41 -17.40
CA LYS A 226 -1.40 -29.24 -18.45
C LYS A 226 -1.53 -27.89 -19.14
N ASP A 227 -2.74 -27.41 -19.38
CA ASP A 227 -2.98 -26.11 -20.01
C ASP A 227 -2.54 -24.96 -19.10
N ILE A 228 -2.77 -25.05 -17.78
CA ILE A 228 -2.32 -24.06 -16.78
C ILE A 228 -0.80 -23.93 -16.75
N PHE A 229 -0.07 -25.06 -16.69
CA PHE A 229 1.40 -25.03 -16.66
C PHE A 229 2.01 -24.74 -18.04
N ASN A 230 1.30 -25.05 -19.12
CA ASN A 230 1.71 -24.64 -20.47
C ASN A 230 1.80 -23.12 -20.60
N ILE A 231 0.88 -22.38 -19.96
CA ILE A 231 0.93 -20.91 -19.91
C ILE A 231 2.22 -20.44 -19.24
N ALA A 232 2.54 -20.95 -18.04
CA ALA A 232 3.75 -20.57 -17.29
C ALA A 232 5.04 -20.85 -18.09
N ASN A 233 5.07 -21.96 -18.83
CA ASN A 233 6.29 -22.45 -19.47
C ASN A 233 6.53 -21.88 -20.89
N ASN A 234 5.47 -21.46 -21.60
CA ASN A 234 5.59 -21.10 -23.02
C ASN A 234 5.16 -19.67 -23.38
N PHE A 235 4.63 -18.89 -22.43
CA PHE A 235 4.11 -17.54 -22.68
C PHE A 235 4.88 -16.45 -21.91
N GLY A 236 6.21 -16.59 -21.87
CA GLY A 236 7.12 -15.54 -21.40
C GLY A 236 7.05 -15.26 -19.89
N ILE A 237 6.65 -16.25 -19.08
CA ILE A 237 6.60 -16.15 -17.61
C ILE A 237 7.86 -16.78 -16.99
N ARG A 238 8.08 -18.09 -17.18
CA ARG A 238 9.23 -18.79 -16.61
C ARG A 238 10.45 -18.77 -17.53
N HIS A 239 10.32 -19.24 -18.75
CA HIS A 239 11.50 -19.44 -19.59
C HIS A 239 11.76 -18.24 -20.49
N HIS A 240 13.03 -17.95 -20.75
CA HIS A 240 13.46 -16.93 -21.70
C HIS A 240 14.16 -17.64 -22.87
N ASN A 241 13.41 -17.97 -23.92
CA ASN A 241 13.94 -18.58 -25.14
C ASN A 241 13.12 -18.13 -26.36
N ASP A 242 13.66 -18.34 -27.57
CA ASP A 242 13.07 -17.85 -28.83
C ASP A 242 11.73 -18.50 -29.19
N ARG A 243 11.31 -19.53 -28.44
CA ARG A 243 10.02 -20.22 -28.64
C ARG A 243 8.90 -19.63 -27.77
N GLN A 244 9.20 -18.65 -26.92
CA GLN A 244 8.21 -18.04 -26.05
C GLN A 244 7.26 -17.15 -26.86
N LYS A 245 5.96 -17.27 -26.56
CA LYS A 245 4.92 -16.39 -27.09
C LYS A 245 4.89 -15.11 -26.27
N THR A 246 5.47 -14.05 -26.81
CA THR A 246 5.72 -12.76 -26.12
C THR A 246 5.18 -11.57 -26.90
N ASP A 247 4.40 -11.80 -27.95
CA ASP A 247 3.77 -10.82 -28.82
C ASP A 247 2.59 -10.05 -28.16
N TYR A 248 2.40 -10.23 -26.86
CA TYR A 248 1.39 -9.54 -26.06
C TYR A 248 1.89 -8.17 -25.59
N ASP A 249 0.95 -7.27 -25.29
CA ASP A 249 1.24 -6.13 -24.42
C ASP A 249 1.65 -6.67 -23.04
N ALA A 250 2.90 -6.44 -22.64
CA ALA A 250 3.45 -7.05 -21.44
C ALA A 250 2.73 -6.60 -20.16
N ALA A 251 2.27 -5.34 -20.09
CA ALA A 251 1.59 -4.83 -18.90
C ALA A 251 0.21 -5.48 -18.74
N ILE A 252 -0.57 -5.54 -19.83
CA ILE A 252 -1.90 -6.17 -19.85
C ILE A 252 -1.78 -7.67 -19.60
N TRP A 253 -0.84 -8.34 -20.28
CA TRP A 253 -0.59 -9.77 -20.16
C TRP A 253 -0.25 -10.17 -18.71
N LEU A 254 0.72 -9.48 -18.10
CA LEU A 254 1.13 -9.80 -16.73
C LEU A 254 0.03 -9.50 -15.71
N SER A 255 -0.78 -8.46 -15.93
CA SER A 255 -1.96 -8.19 -15.11
C SER A 255 -2.96 -9.34 -15.16
N TRP A 256 -3.33 -9.78 -16.36
CA TRP A 256 -4.22 -10.92 -16.52
C TRP A 256 -3.65 -12.20 -15.88
N MET A 257 -2.38 -12.50 -16.13
CA MET A 257 -1.73 -13.69 -15.57
C MET A 257 -1.62 -13.65 -14.06
N PHE A 258 -1.34 -12.49 -13.47
CA PHE A 258 -1.32 -12.32 -12.02
C PHE A 258 -2.67 -12.71 -11.40
N TYR A 259 -3.77 -12.15 -11.92
CA TYR A 259 -5.12 -12.49 -11.45
C TYR A 259 -5.50 -13.95 -11.69
N PHE A 260 -5.12 -14.50 -12.85
CA PHE A 260 -5.38 -15.90 -13.18
C PHE A 260 -4.70 -16.86 -12.21
N TYR A 261 -3.40 -16.69 -11.94
CA TYR A 261 -2.69 -17.57 -11.01
C TYR A 261 -3.14 -17.36 -9.57
N LEU A 262 -3.33 -16.12 -9.11
CA LEU A 262 -3.79 -15.85 -7.76
C LEU A 262 -5.17 -16.47 -7.50
N SER A 263 -6.13 -16.29 -8.42
CA SER A 263 -7.47 -16.88 -8.28
C SER A 263 -7.45 -18.40 -8.31
N THR A 264 -6.60 -19.00 -9.14
CA THR A 264 -6.41 -20.45 -9.19
C THR A 264 -5.86 -20.99 -7.87
N ILE A 265 -4.88 -20.31 -7.27
CA ILE A 265 -4.31 -20.68 -5.96
C ILE A 265 -5.38 -20.61 -4.86
N HIS A 266 -6.15 -19.52 -4.79
CA HIS A 266 -7.26 -19.41 -3.82
C HIS A 266 -8.30 -20.53 -3.99
N MET A 267 -8.64 -20.90 -5.23
CA MET A 267 -9.56 -22.01 -5.49
C MET A 267 -9.03 -23.34 -4.94
N VAL A 268 -7.77 -23.66 -5.20
CA VAL A 268 -7.12 -24.90 -4.73
C VAL A 268 -7.08 -24.95 -3.20
N LEU A 269 -6.62 -23.86 -2.57
CA LEU A 269 -6.48 -23.79 -1.12
C LEU A 269 -7.84 -23.88 -0.41
N ARG A 270 -8.89 -23.25 -0.95
CA ARG A 270 -10.25 -23.33 -0.36
C ARG A 270 -10.84 -24.73 -0.44
N LYS A 271 -10.63 -25.43 -1.57
CA LYS A 271 -11.07 -26.82 -1.68
C LYS A 271 -10.38 -27.71 -0.64
N LYS A 272 -9.07 -27.53 -0.44
CA LYS A 272 -8.33 -28.23 0.61
C LYS A 272 -8.95 -28.00 1.99
N SER A 273 -9.19 -26.75 2.38
CA SER A 273 -9.79 -26.43 3.68
C SER A 273 -11.22 -26.95 3.89
N HIS A 274 -11.92 -27.34 2.83
CA HIS A 274 -13.24 -27.98 2.93
C HIS A 274 -13.16 -29.51 3.02
N THR A 275 -12.01 -30.09 2.74
CA THR A 275 -11.79 -31.55 2.71
C THR A 275 -11.06 -32.05 3.97
N ASP A 276 -10.35 -31.15 4.66
CA ASP A 276 -9.76 -31.31 6.01
C ASP A 276 -10.77 -30.96 7.11
#